data_AF-A0ABD6ECP0-F1
#
_entry.id   AF-A0ABD6ECP0-F1
#
_cell.length_a   1.000
_cell.length_b   1.000
_cell.length_c   1.000
_cell.angle_alpha   90.00
_cell.angle_beta   90.00
_cell.angle_gamma   90.00
#
_symmetry.space_group_name_H-M   'P 1'
#
loop_
_entity.id
_entity.type
_entity.pdbx_description
1 polymer ?
#
loop_
_entity_poly.entity_id
_entity_poly.type
_entity_poly.pdbx_seq_one_letter_code
_entity_poly.pdbx_strand_id
1 'polypeptide(L)'
;MNKKPTRVVRLLNIGFRSLGPIVADYPTTVIITMLVLSAVCSIKLILSPTEDDFREGYTPLDAPAKKEQQVFREFNNGDLIASILMVTAKDGKSMTRLQHLNETIRLMETIGSYTAVRNSTFYDLCTSHCDDNMAVLQFRV
;
A
#
# COMPACT_ATOMS: atom_id res chain seq x y z
N MET A 1 -35.84 -31.75 33.67
CA MET A 1 -36.67 -30.85 32.82
C MET A 1 -36.28 -31.05 31.36
N ASN A 2 -37.12 -31.75 30.59
CA ASN A 2 -36.91 -32.00 29.17
C ASN A 2 -37.44 -30.79 28.37
N LYS A 3 -36.56 -29.85 28.01
CA LYS A 3 -36.94 -28.61 27.32
C LYS A 3 -37.37 -29.00 25.89
N LYS A 4 -38.65 -28.80 25.54
CA LYS A 4 -39.14 -29.06 24.18
C LYS A 4 -38.28 -28.25 23.18
N PRO A 5 -37.76 -28.87 22.10
CA PRO A 5 -36.90 -28.18 21.18
C PRO A 5 -37.65 -27.02 20.51
N THR A 6 -36.99 -25.88 20.40
CA THR A 6 -37.54 -24.72 19.69
C THR A 6 -37.76 -25.06 18.21
N ARG A 7 -38.67 -24.33 17.54
CA ARG A 7 -39.00 -24.58 16.13
C ARG A 7 -37.77 -24.57 15.22
N VAL A 8 -36.80 -23.71 15.52
CA VAL A 8 -35.51 -23.62 14.81
C VAL A 8 -34.71 -24.92 14.94
N VAL A 9 -34.60 -25.47 16.15
CA VAL A 9 -33.86 -26.72 16.39
C VAL A 9 -34.53 -27.91 15.68
N ARG A 10 -35.87 -27.93 15.64
CA ARG A 10 -36.59 -28.98 14.90
C ARG A 10 -36.34 -28.87 13.38
N LEU A 11 -36.34 -27.67 12.82
CA LEU A 11 -36.05 -27.43 11.40
C LEU A 11 -34.62 -27.86 11.04
N LEU A 12 -33.65 -27.46 11.86
CA LEU A 12 -32.24 -27.81 11.72
C LEU A 12 -32.04 -29.35 11.74
N ASN A 13 -32.69 -30.04 12.68
CA ASN A 13 -32.62 -31.49 12.78
C ASN A 13 -33.22 -32.21 11.57
N ILE A 14 -34.26 -31.65 10.94
CA ILE A 14 -34.82 -32.19 9.69
C ILE A 14 -33.80 -32.05 8.57
N GLY A 15 -33.15 -30.89 8.45
CA GLY A 15 -32.09 -30.66 7.47
C GLY A 15 -30.93 -31.64 7.62
N PHE A 16 -30.40 -31.81 8.84
CA PHE A 16 -29.31 -32.75 9.10
C PHE A 16 -29.69 -34.21 8.88
N ARG A 17 -30.91 -34.61 9.25
CA ARG A 17 -31.40 -35.97 8.99
C ARG A 17 -31.56 -36.27 7.51
N SER A 18 -31.81 -35.26 6.68
CA SER A 18 -31.92 -35.43 5.24
C SER A 18 -30.55 -35.46 4.55
N LEU A 19 -29.59 -34.65 5.01
CA LEU A 19 -28.27 -34.53 4.39
C LEU A 19 -27.29 -35.61 4.87
N GLY A 20 -27.41 -36.05 6.13
CA GLY A 20 -26.53 -37.05 6.73
C GLY A 20 -26.43 -38.37 5.94
N PRO A 21 -27.55 -39.01 5.57
CA PRO A 21 -27.52 -40.22 4.74
C PRO A 21 -26.89 -40.00 3.38
N ILE A 22 -27.16 -38.86 2.72
CA ILE A 22 -26.58 -38.54 1.40
C ILE A 22 -25.05 -38.46 1.47
N VAL A 23 -24.51 -37.86 2.53
CA VAL A 23 -23.06 -37.77 2.74
C VAL A 23 -22.45 -39.11 3.12
N ALA A 24 -23.16 -39.94 3.89
CA ALA A 24 -22.69 -41.25 4.34
C ALA A 24 -22.73 -42.31 3.22
N ASP A 25 -23.77 -42.30 2.38
CA ASP A 25 -23.99 -43.30 1.34
C ASP A 25 -23.16 -43.01 0.07
N TYR A 26 -22.81 -41.73 -0.18
CA TYR A 26 -22.05 -41.31 -1.35
C TYR A 26 -20.86 -40.40 -1.01
N PRO A 27 -19.88 -40.88 -0.21
CA PRO A 27 -18.78 -40.04 0.27
C PRO A 27 -17.89 -39.54 -0.87
N THR A 28 -17.60 -40.38 -1.87
CA THR A 28 -16.71 -40.05 -2.98
C THR A 28 -17.27 -38.94 -3.87
N THR A 29 -18.57 -38.98 -4.18
CA THR A 29 -19.20 -37.95 -5.03
C THR A 29 -19.27 -36.62 -4.29
N VAL A 30 -19.60 -36.63 -2.98
CA VAL A 30 -19.63 -35.42 -2.16
C VAL A 30 -18.24 -34.78 -2.09
N ILE A 31 -17.18 -35.57 -1.87
CA ILE A 31 -15.80 -35.04 -1.85
C ILE A 31 -15.42 -34.41 -3.20
N ILE A 32 -15.72 -35.08 -4.31
CA ILE A 32 -15.41 -34.55 -5.65
C ILE A 32 -16.17 -33.24 -5.89
N THR A 33 -17.45 -33.16 -5.55
CA THR A 33 -18.23 -31.92 -5.75
C THR A 33 -17.70 -30.75 -4.91
N MET A 34 -17.30 -31.00 -3.66
CA MET A 34 -16.71 -29.97 -2.79
C MET A 34 -15.34 -29.53 -3.29
N LEU A 35 -14.53 -30.45 -3.82
CA LEU A 35 -13.26 -30.13 -4.47
C LEU A 35 -13.45 -29.26 -5.70
N VAL A 36 -14.39 -29.62 -6.58
CA VAL A 36 -14.71 -28.83 -7.79
C VAL A 36 -15.19 -27.44 -7.40
N LEU A 37 -16.11 -27.34 -6.43
CA LEU A 37 -16.60 -26.04 -5.94
C LEU A 37 -15.46 -25.18 -5.38
N SER A 38 -14.60 -25.77 -4.55
CA SER A 38 -13.45 -25.07 -3.96
C SER A 38 -12.47 -24.61 -5.03
N ALA A 39 -12.21 -25.43 -6.05
CA ALA A 39 -11.38 -25.06 -7.19
C ALA A 39 -11.99 -23.89 -7.97
N VAL A 40 -13.29 -23.94 -8.27
CA VAL A 40 -14.00 -22.85 -8.97
C VAL A 40 -13.93 -21.54 -8.19
N CYS A 41 -14.13 -21.56 -6.86
CA CYS A 41 -13.97 -20.39 -6.01
C CYS A 41 -12.52 -19.86 -6.01
N SER A 42 -11.53 -20.76 -6.09
CA SER A 42 -10.10 -20.41 -6.09
C SER A 42 -9.62 -19.77 -7.39
N ILE A 43 -10.32 -19.97 -8.51
CA ILE A 43 -9.98 -19.33 -9.81
C ILE A 43 -9.92 -17.80 -9.68
N LYS A 44 -10.76 -17.22 -8.82
CA LYS A 44 -10.76 -15.77 -8.54
C LYS A 44 -9.46 -15.26 -7.92
N LEU A 45 -8.68 -16.10 -7.23
CA LEU A 45 -7.40 -15.69 -6.66
C LEU A 45 -6.37 -15.38 -7.75
N ILE A 46 -6.41 -16.10 -8.88
CA ILE A 46 -5.50 -15.87 -10.01
C ILE A 46 -5.96 -14.67 -10.85
N LEU A 47 -7.28 -14.48 -10.96
CA LEU A 47 -7.86 -13.41 -11.78
C LEU A 47 -7.93 -12.05 -11.08
N SER A 48 -7.90 -12.01 -9.75
CA SER A 48 -7.98 -10.76 -8.99
C SER A 48 -6.61 -10.09 -8.97
N PRO A 49 -6.46 -8.87 -9.51
CA PRO A 49 -5.26 -8.10 -9.28
C PRO A 49 -5.16 -7.76 -7.78
N THR A 50 -3.96 -7.87 -7.23
CA THR A 50 -3.67 -7.34 -5.89
C THR A 50 -3.35 -5.85 -6.05
N GLU A 51 -4.26 -5.00 -5.59
CA GLU A 51 -4.00 -3.56 -5.48
C GLU A 51 -3.44 -3.29 -4.08
N ASP A 52 -2.13 -3.07 -3.99
CA ASP A 52 -1.48 -2.61 -2.76
C ASP A 52 -1.32 -1.09 -2.83
N ASP A 53 -2.40 -0.37 -2.51
CA ASP A 53 -2.35 1.07 -2.37
C ASP A 53 -2.05 1.45 -0.91
N PHE A 54 -0.77 1.57 -0.60
CA PHE A 54 -0.33 2.00 0.73
C PHE A 54 -0.78 3.42 1.10
N ARG A 55 -1.14 4.26 0.12
CA ARG A 55 -1.47 5.68 0.31
C ARG A 55 -2.94 5.86 0.61
N GLU A 56 -3.80 5.11 -0.08
CA GLU A 56 -5.24 5.28 -0.01
C GLU A 56 -6.00 4.10 0.60
N GLY A 57 -5.36 2.92 0.72
CA GLY A 57 -5.97 1.69 1.20
C GLY A 57 -6.35 1.71 2.69
N TYR A 58 -5.74 2.58 3.48
CA TYR A 58 -6.01 2.73 4.92
C TYR A 58 -6.98 3.88 5.25
N THR A 59 -7.37 4.68 4.25
CA THR A 59 -8.26 5.82 4.44
C THR A 59 -9.64 5.50 3.87
N PRO A 60 -10.74 5.65 4.64
CA PRO A 60 -12.09 5.44 4.13
C PRO A 60 -12.37 6.24 2.86
N LEU A 61 -13.14 5.68 1.93
CA LEU A 61 -13.46 6.32 0.65
C LEU A 61 -14.14 7.69 0.82
N ASP A 62 -15.01 7.82 1.84
CA ASP A 62 -15.77 9.05 2.12
C ASP A 62 -15.07 10.00 3.12
N ALA A 63 -13.79 9.78 3.42
CA ALA A 63 -13.06 10.65 4.35
C ALA A 63 -12.86 12.06 3.75
N PRO A 64 -13.11 13.14 4.52
CA PRO A 64 -12.85 14.51 4.06
C PRO A 64 -11.42 14.73 3.54
N ALA A 65 -10.44 14.09 4.18
CA ALA A 65 -9.04 14.13 3.77
C ALA A 65 -8.81 13.61 2.34
N LYS A 66 -9.59 12.62 1.86
CA LYS A 66 -9.49 12.15 0.46
C LYS A 66 -9.94 13.21 -0.52
N LYS A 67 -11.00 13.94 -0.19
CA LYS A 67 -11.48 15.05 -1.04
C LYS A 67 -10.45 16.17 -1.11
N GLU A 68 -9.85 16.54 0.03
CA GLU A 68 -8.77 17.53 0.07
C GLU A 68 -7.55 17.07 -0.72
N GLN A 69 -7.16 15.80 -0.56
CA GLN A 69 -6.04 15.21 -1.31
C GLN A 69 -6.30 15.21 -2.81
N GLN A 70 -7.51 14.91 -3.27
CA GLN A 70 -7.85 14.95 -4.69
C GLN A 70 -7.70 16.36 -5.25
N VAL A 71 -8.26 17.38 -4.58
CA VAL A 71 -8.11 18.79 -4.99
C VAL A 71 -6.64 19.21 -5.00
N PHE A 72 -5.88 18.77 -3.99
CA PHE A 72 -4.44 19.05 -3.93
C PHE A 72 -3.68 18.42 -5.10
N ARG A 73 -4.00 17.18 -5.49
CA ARG A 73 -3.39 16.49 -6.64
C ARG A 73 -3.73 17.19 -7.96
N GLU A 74 -4.97 17.62 -8.13
CA GLU A 74 -5.42 18.36 -9.31
C GLU A 74 -4.67 19.69 -9.43
N PHE A 75 -4.42 20.39 -8.32
CA PHE A 75 -3.67 21.64 -8.31
C PHE A 75 -2.17 21.44 -8.58
N ASN A 76 -1.55 20.39 -8.03
CA ASN A 76 -0.11 20.13 -8.12
C ASN A 76 0.29 19.21 -9.27
N ASN A 77 -0.63 18.88 -10.20
CA ASN A 77 -0.41 17.92 -11.29
C ASN A 77 0.10 16.55 -10.81
N GLY A 78 -0.41 16.09 -9.66
CA GLY A 78 -0.06 14.81 -9.06
C GLY A 78 0.28 14.91 -7.59
N ASP A 79 0.86 13.84 -7.08
CA ASP A 79 1.32 13.78 -5.71
C ASP A 79 2.74 14.30 -5.56
N LEU A 80 2.99 15.02 -4.47
CA LEU A 80 4.34 15.31 -4.03
C LEU A 80 4.98 14.02 -3.48
N ILE A 81 6.09 13.61 -4.08
CA ILE A 81 6.94 12.53 -3.59
C ILE A 81 8.24 13.18 -3.10
N ALA A 82 8.46 13.14 -1.78
CA ALA A 82 9.65 13.73 -1.16
C ALA A 82 10.73 12.68 -0.94
N SER A 83 11.92 12.93 -1.48
CA SER A 83 13.14 12.17 -1.18
C SER A 83 13.97 12.94 -0.16
N ILE A 84 14.23 12.35 1.01
CA ILE A 84 14.94 13.02 2.10
C ILE A 84 16.34 12.43 2.24
N LEU A 85 17.36 13.27 2.06
CA LEU A 85 18.74 12.94 2.37
C LEU A 85 19.15 13.61 3.69
N MET A 86 19.46 12.80 4.70
CA MET A 86 20.02 13.31 5.96
C MET A 86 21.53 13.14 5.96
N VAL A 87 22.26 14.25 6.10
CA VAL A 87 23.73 14.28 6.10
C VAL A 87 24.22 14.70 7.47
N THR A 88 25.27 14.02 7.97
CA THR A 88 25.93 14.34 9.23
C THR A 88 27.45 14.38 9.06
N ALA A 89 28.13 15.15 9.92
CA ALA A 89 29.58 15.27 9.85
C ALA A 89 30.24 14.01 10.43
N LYS A 90 31.22 13.45 9.71
CA LYS A 90 31.94 12.23 10.13
C LYS A 90 32.64 12.37 11.48
N ASP A 91 33.03 13.58 11.84
CA ASP A 91 33.70 13.90 13.10
C ASP A 91 32.71 14.21 14.25
N GLY A 92 31.40 14.06 14.01
CA GLY A 92 30.34 14.29 15.00
C GLY A 92 30.15 15.76 15.40
N LYS A 93 30.81 16.69 14.71
CA LYS A 93 30.73 18.14 14.98
C LYS A 93 29.72 18.82 14.04
N SER A 94 29.61 20.13 14.14
CA SER A 94 28.63 20.91 13.35
C SER A 94 28.77 20.70 11.82
N MET A 95 27.63 20.60 11.13
CA MET A 95 27.54 20.61 9.66
C MET A 95 27.65 22.01 9.05
N THR A 96 27.56 23.08 9.87
CA THR A 96 27.58 24.48 9.38
C THR A 96 28.95 24.96 8.87
N ARG A 97 29.98 24.12 8.94
CA ARG A 97 31.31 24.44 8.43
C ARG A 97 31.29 24.46 6.91
N LEU A 98 31.95 25.46 6.32
CA LEU A 98 31.93 25.70 4.87
C LEU A 98 32.35 24.48 4.03
N GLN A 99 33.34 23.71 4.50
CA GLN A 99 33.78 22.49 3.83
C GLN A 99 32.66 21.44 3.74
N HIS A 100 31.88 21.25 4.80
CA HIS A 100 30.80 20.28 4.84
C HIS A 100 29.58 20.74 4.05
N LEU A 101 29.28 22.05 4.06
CA LEU A 101 28.24 22.63 3.23
C LEU A 101 28.58 22.49 1.73
N ASN A 102 29.83 22.76 1.34
CA ASN A 102 30.29 22.57 -0.04
C ASN A 102 30.17 21.10 -0.50
N GLU A 103 30.56 20.15 0.37
CA GLU A 103 30.41 18.72 0.07
C GLU A 103 28.94 18.30 0.01
N THR A 104 28.07 18.86 0.86
CA THR A 104 26.63 18.60 0.81
C THR A 104 26.02 19.06 -0.52
N ILE A 105 26.42 20.23 -1.02
CA ILE A 105 25.99 20.74 -2.33
C ILE A 105 26.49 19.82 -3.45
N ARG A 106 27.75 19.39 -3.40
CA ARG A 106 28.29 18.41 -4.38
C ARG A 106 27.50 17.11 -4.37
N LEU A 107 27.12 16.61 -3.20
CA LEU A 107 26.28 15.42 -3.07
C LEU A 107 24.89 15.64 -3.68
N MET A 108 24.26 16.78 -3.40
CA MET A 108 22.96 17.15 -3.98
C MET A 108 23.01 17.22 -5.51
N GLU A 109 24.00 17.90 -6.08
CA GLU A 109 24.19 17.98 -7.54
C GLU A 109 24.48 16.61 -8.15
N THR A 110 25.27 15.79 -7.46
CA THR A 110 25.62 14.43 -7.92
C THR A 110 24.39 13.54 -7.95
N ILE A 111 23.62 13.52 -6.87
CA ILE A 111 22.38 12.74 -6.81
C ILE A 111 21.40 13.28 -7.83
N GLY A 112 21.20 14.60 -7.87
CA GLY A 112 20.22 15.23 -8.74
C GLY A 112 20.47 14.96 -10.23
N SER A 113 21.74 15.02 -10.65
CA SER A 113 22.12 14.94 -12.07
C SER A 113 22.45 13.52 -12.54
N TYR A 114 22.98 12.66 -11.67
CA TYR A 114 23.52 11.36 -12.08
C TYR A 114 22.71 10.15 -11.60
N THR A 115 21.75 10.33 -10.69
CA THR A 115 20.82 9.24 -10.34
C THR A 115 19.58 9.32 -11.23
N ALA A 116 19.56 8.48 -12.27
CA ALA A 116 18.43 8.38 -13.20
C ALA A 116 17.53 7.21 -12.82
N VAL A 117 16.23 7.47 -12.71
CA VAL A 117 15.19 6.45 -12.61
C VAL A 117 14.46 6.41 -13.96
N ARG A 118 14.46 5.25 -14.63
CA ARG A 118 13.84 5.08 -15.96
C ARG A 118 14.32 6.13 -16.99
N ASN A 119 15.61 6.45 -16.98
CA ASN A 119 16.26 7.47 -17.83
C ASN A 119 15.86 8.93 -17.58
N SER A 120 15.17 9.24 -16.48
CA SER A 120 14.90 10.61 -16.03
C SER A 120 15.66 10.89 -14.74
N THR A 121 16.34 12.03 -14.68
CA THR A 121 17.05 12.50 -13.49
C THR A 121 16.10 13.19 -12.52
N PHE A 122 16.56 13.53 -11.32
CA PHE A 122 15.76 14.32 -10.38
C PHE A 122 15.34 15.66 -11.00
N TYR A 123 16.24 16.32 -11.72
CA TYR A 123 15.97 17.62 -12.34
C TYR A 123 14.95 17.56 -13.47
N ASP A 124 14.74 16.40 -14.08
CA ASP A 124 13.68 16.18 -15.06
C ASP A 124 12.30 15.97 -14.40
N LEU A 125 12.28 15.58 -13.11
CA LEU A 125 11.08 15.13 -12.38
C LEU A 125 10.65 16.10 -11.27
N CYS A 126 11.53 16.97 -10.76
CA CYS A 126 11.28 17.80 -9.58
C CYS A 126 10.23 18.89 -9.80
N THR A 127 9.84 19.18 -11.04
CA THR A 127 8.82 20.20 -11.38
C THR A 127 9.14 21.56 -10.75
N SER A 128 8.29 22.07 -9.86
CA SER A 128 8.48 23.35 -9.15
C SER A 128 9.30 23.25 -7.86
N HIS A 129 9.74 22.05 -7.47
CA HIS A 129 10.34 21.76 -6.15
C HIS A 129 11.85 21.48 -6.22
N CYS A 130 12.50 21.83 -7.33
CA CYS A 130 13.93 21.58 -7.53
C CYS A 130 14.81 22.37 -6.54
N ASP A 131 14.31 23.50 -6.04
CA ASP A 131 15.04 24.46 -5.21
C ASP A 131 14.59 24.47 -3.73
N ASP A 132 13.80 23.49 -3.28
CA ASP A 132 13.29 23.44 -1.90
C ASP A 132 14.41 23.41 -0.85
N ASN A 133 15.58 22.91 -1.22
CA ASN A 133 16.76 22.84 -0.34
C ASN A 133 17.65 24.09 -0.39
N MET A 134 17.16 25.22 -0.92
CA MET A 134 17.93 26.46 -1.06
C MET A 134 18.49 26.98 0.28
N ALA A 135 17.95 26.56 1.42
CA ALA A 135 18.52 26.86 2.74
C ALA A 135 20.00 26.46 2.87
N VAL A 136 20.42 25.31 2.31
CA VAL A 136 21.83 24.87 2.36
C VAL A 136 22.75 25.86 1.62
N LEU A 137 22.25 26.45 0.54
CA LEU A 137 22.96 27.48 -0.23
C LEU A 137 23.05 28.80 0.55
N GLN A 138 22.00 29.17 1.29
CA GLN A 138 21.96 30.41 2.08
C GLN A 138 22.95 30.42 3.26
N PHE A 139 23.25 29.27 3.85
CA PHE A 139 24.20 29.18 4.97
C PHE A 139 25.68 29.07 4.52
N ARG A 140 25.95 29.11 3.21
CA ARG A 140 27.30 29.07 2.63
C ARG A 140 28.00 30.44 2.58
N VAL A 141 27.30 31.51 2.95
CA VAL A 141 27.78 32.91 2.84
C VAL A 141 28.77 33.26 3.93
#